data_AF-A0A7I8W2A6-F1
#
_entry.id   AF-A0A7I8W2A6-F1
#
_cell.length_a   1.000
_cell.length_b   1.000
_cell.length_c   1.000
_cell.angle_alpha   90.00
_cell.angle_beta   90.00
_cell.angle_gamma   90.00
#
_symmetry.space_group_name_H-M   'P 1'
#
loop_
_entity.id
_entity.type
_entity.pdbx_description
1 polymer ?
#
loop_
_entity_poly.entity_id
_entity_poly.type
_entity_poly.pdbx_seq_one_letter_code
_entity_poly.pdbx_strand_id
1 'polypeptide(L)'
;MYSDESLSSESIVQEGLVPFVVDAVETFARAIQRLNVTKSQLGILKGGELLTMIRNVSFTDGLTGNKIQFNENGDGMRGYTIYQYQKKKDKYDYVTIGKWDEILTINSSLTRWRNGSTELPVSICHEPCRDGEIRRKRPGDCCWDCQACKDFEIIALDNQTGQRHEQIRL
;
A
#
# COMPACT_ATOMS: atom_id res chain seq x y z
N MET A 1 -7.38 38.84 29.13
CA MET A 1 -7.89 38.71 27.75
C MET A 1 -7.47 37.33 27.25
N TYR A 2 -8.17 36.29 27.70
CA TYR A 2 -8.02 34.95 27.14
C TYR A 2 -9.04 34.89 26.01
N SER A 3 -8.57 34.77 24.78
CA SER A 3 -9.44 34.48 23.63
C SER A 3 -9.89 33.04 23.75
N ASP A 4 -11.19 32.88 23.99
CA ASP A 4 -11.93 31.63 23.89
C ASP A 4 -11.98 31.25 22.40
N GLU A 5 -11.06 30.40 21.96
CA GLU A 5 -11.16 29.75 20.64
C GLU A 5 -12.14 28.58 20.77
N SER A 6 -13.43 28.87 20.62
CA SER A 6 -14.43 27.85 20.42
C SER A 6 -14.16 27.13 19.09
N LEU A 7 -13.62 25.91 19.19
CA LEU A 7 -13.40 25.02 18.05
C LEU A 7 -14.76 24.55 17.50
N SER A 8 -15.13 25.01 16.30
CA SER A 8 -16.31 24.50 15.60
C SER A 8 -16.07 23.05 15.14
N SER A 9 -17.05 22.19 15.35
CA SER A 9 -16.98 20.75 15.05
C SER A 9 -16.94 20.39 13.56
N GLU A 10 -16.99 21.38 12.66
CA GLU A 10 -17.17 21.15 11.21
C GLU A 10 -15.87 21.10 10.39
N SER A 11 -14.69 21.21 11.02
CA SER A 11 -13.41 21.15 10.28
C SER A 11 -12.28 20.43 11.00
N ILE A 12 -12.58 19.60 12.00
CA ILE A 12 -11.55 18.78 12.67
C ILE A 12 -11.34 17.50 11.85
N VAL A 13 -10.36 17.53 10.96
CA VAL A 13 -9.85 16.31 10.34
C VAL A 13 -8.89 15.66 11.33
N GLN A 14 -9.28 14.50 11.85
CA GLN A 14 -8.39 13.73 12.71
C GLN A 14 -7.12 13.36 11.95
N GLU A 15 -5.97 13.69 12.52
CA GLU A 15 -4.68 13.32 11.95
C GLU A 15 -4.58 11.80 11.85
N GLY A 16 -4.16 11.31 10.68
CA GLY A 16 -4.11 9.87 10.37
C GLY A 16 -3.18 9.06 11.28
N LEU A 17 -2.32 9.71 12.07
CA LEU A 17 -1.38 9.06 12.99
C LEU A 17 -1.91 8.91 14.42
N VAL A 18 -2.98 9.61 14.79
CA VAL A 18 -3.57 9.54 16.14
C VAL A 18 -3.94 8.11 16.55
N PRO A 19 -4.52 7.25 15.68
CA PRO A 19 -4.81 5.85 16.04
C PRO A 19 -3.59 5.07 16.53
N PHE A 20 -2.40 5.35 15.99
CA PHE A 20 -1.16 4.66 16.41
C PHE A 20 -0.75 5.05 17.82
N VAL A 21 -0.95 6.30 18.21
CA VAL A 21 -0.66 6.78 19.57
C VAL A 21 -1.59 6.09 20.58
N VAL A 22 -2.88 5.99 20.24
CA VAL A 22 -3.86 5.32 21.10
C VAL A 22 -3.54 3.83 21.23
N ASP A 23 -3.27 3.14 20.12
CA ASP A 23 -2.93 1.71 20.13
C ASP A 23 -1.61 1.44 20.87
N ALA A 24 -0.66 2.39 20.85
CA ALA A 24 0.56 2.30 21.64
C ALA A 24 0.24 2.36 23.15
N VAL A 25 -0.55 3.33 23.60
CA VAL A 25 -0.94 3.43 25.02
C VAL A 25 -1.74 2.20 25.46
N GLU A 26 -2.66 1.72 24.63
CA GLU A 26 -3.45 0.51 24.88
C GLU A 26 -2.58 -0.74 24.98
N THR A 27 -1.52 -0.84 24.17
CA THR A 27 -0.54 -1.92 24.26
C THR A 27 0.12 -1.94 25.65
N PHE A 28 0.56 -0.79 26.15
CA PHE A 28 1.13 -0.68 27.50
C PHE A 28 0.11 -1.05 28.57
N ALA A 29 -1.13 -0.56 28.45
CA ALA A 29 -2.21 -0.86 29.40
C ALA A 29 -2.48 -2.37 29.48
N ARG A 30 -2.59 -3.05 28.33
CA ARG A 30 -2.78 -4.51 28.27
C ARG A 30 -1.59 -5.29 28.82
N ALA A 31 -0.36 -4.83 28.59
CA ALA A 31 0.82 -5.46 29.16
C ALA A 31 0.85 -5.36 30.70
N ILE A 32 0.54 -4.18 31.24
CA ILE A 32 0.45 -3.95 32.69
C ILE A 32 -0.68 -4.77 33.31
N GLN A 33 -1.84 -4.83 32.64
CA GLN A 33 -2.98 -5.63 33.09
C GLN A 33 -2.61 -7.13 33.19
N ARG A 34 -1.83 -7.65 32.24
CA ARG A 34 -1.33 -9.04 32.26
C ARG A 34 -0.33 -9.32 33.36
N LEU A 35 0.46 -8.32 33.76
CA LEU A 35 1.36 -8.43 34.92
C LEU A 35 0.59 -8.46 36.25
N ASN A 36 -0.68 -8.07 36.26
CA ASN A 36 -1.54 -8.04 37.44
C ASN A 36 -0.89 -7.29 38.63
N VAL A 37 -0.25 -6.16 38.34
CA VAL A 37 0.44 -5.34 39.33
C VAL A 37 -0.49 -4.28 39.92
N THR A 38 -0.32 -4.01 41.21
CA THR A 38 -1.00 -2.89 41.89
C THR A 38 -0.32 -1.56 41.57
N LYS A 39 -1.01 -0.45 41.83
CA LYS A 39 -0.48 0.91 41.61
C LYS A 39 0.84 1.17 42.34
N SER A 40 1.02 0.61 43.55
CA SER A 40 2.26 0.74 44.32
C SER A 40 3.41 -0.08 43.73
N GLN A 41 3.12 -1.20 43.07
CA GLN A 41 4.12 -2.05 42.42
C GLN A 41 4.58 -1.49 41.07
N LEU A 42 3.76 -0.67 40.41
CA LEU A 42 4.06 -0.11 39.09
C LEU A 42 5.38 0.70 39.08
N GLY A 43 5.66 1.46 40.14
CA GLY A 43 6.89 2.26 40.27
C GLY A 43 8.17 1.45 40.55
N ILE A 44 8.02 0.16 40.86
CA ILE A 44 9.14 -0.76 41.19
C ILE A 44 9.28 -1.84 40.11
N LEU A 45 8.43 -1.81 39.08
CA LEU A 45 8.41 -2.80 38.02
C LEU A 45 9.72 -2.79 37.24
N LYS A 46 10.31 -3.97 37.05
CA LYS A 46 11.52 -4.12 36.25
C LYS A 46 11.20 -3.92 34.78
N GLY A 47 11.92 -3.03 34.11
CA GLY A 47 11.71 -2.74 32.69
C GLY A 47 11.79 -3.98 31.79
N GLY A 48 12.64 -4.96 32.11
CA GLY A 48 12.74 -6.21 31.37
C GLY A 48 11.48 -7.09 31.44
N GLU A 49 10.80 -7.13 32.59
CA GLU A 49 9.55 -7.86 32.77
C GLU A 49 8.42 -7.20 31.97
N LEU A 50 8.35 -5.87 32.02
CA LEU A 50 7.39 -5.09 31.23
C LEU A 50 7.62 -5.25 29.72
N LEU A 51 8.88 -5.15 29.27
CA LEU A 51 9.23 -5.31 27.86
C LEU A 51 8.84 -6.70 27.34
N THR A 52 9.07 -7.74 28.13
CA THR A 52 8.66 -9.12 27.79
C THR A 52 7.15 -9.22 27.60
N MET A 53 6.37 -8.56 28.46
CA MET A 53 4.91 -8.56 28.36
C MET A 53 4.41 -7.75 27.17
N ILE A 54 4.98 -6.57 26.91
CA ILE A 54 4.65 -5.74 25.74
C ILE A 54 4.84 -6.54 24.45
N ARG A 55 5.98 -7.23 24.29
CA ARG A 55 6.26 -8.05 23.10
C ARG A 55 5.25 -9.17 22.88
N ASN A 56 4.61 -9.66 23.93
CA ASN A 56 3.61 -10.73 23.87
C ASN A 56 2.16 -10.20 23.76
N VAL A 57 1.94 -8.89 23.75
CA VAL A 57 0.62 -8.30 23.52
C VAL A 57 0.16 -8.59 22.09
N SER A 58 -1.10 -9.01 21.96
CA SER A 58 -1.75 -9.27 20.68
C SER A 58 -3.24 -8.96 20.80
N PHE A 59 -3.77 -8.12 19.91
CA PHE A 59 -5.19 -7.76 19.87
C PHE A 59 -5.62 -7.23 18.49
N THR A 60 -6.92 -7.29 18.21
CA THR A 60 -7.51 -6.93 16.89
C THR A 60 -8.47 -5.75 16.95
N ASP A 61 -8.82 -5.30 18.16
CA ASP A 61 -9.76 -4.21 18.44
C ASP A 61 -9.07 -2.83 18.57
N GLY A 62 -7.88 -2.68 17.97
CA GLY A 62 -7.16 -1.41 17.90
C GLY A 62 -7.78 -0.43 16.91
N LEU A 63 -7.51 0.87 17.11
CA LEU A 63 -8.05 1.95 16.28
C LEU A 63 -7.41 2.02 14.89
N THR A 64 -6.22 1.47 14.70
CA THR A 64 -5.56 1.40 13.39
C THR A 64 -6.25 0.42 12.42
N GLY A 65 -7.18 -0.41 12.91
CA GLY A 65 -7.89 -1.41 12.11
C GLY A 65 -7.02 -2.62 11.72
N ASN A 66 -5.75 -2.65 12.13
CA ASN A 66 -4.84 -3.77 11.95
C ASN A 66 -4.75 -4.58 13.24
N LYS A 67 -4.38 -5.87 13.12
CA LYS A 67 -3.99 -6.67 14.27
C LYS A 67 -2.68 -6.12 14.86
N ILE A 68 -2.73 -5.69 16.12
CA ILE A 68 -1.55 -5.27 16.85
C ILE A 68 -0.84 -6.52 17.36
N GLN A 69 0.40 -6.71 16.91
CA GLN A 69 1.33 -7.74 17.36
C GLN A 69 2.75 -7.33 16.99
N PHE A 70 3.74 -7.87 17.70
CA PHE A 70 5.15 -7.51 17.51
C PHE A 70 5.95 -8.70 16.98
N ASN A 71 6.90 -8.42 16.08
CA ASN A 71 7.88 -9.40 15.65
C ASN A 71 9.07 -9.50 16.64
N GLU A 72 10.04 -10.35 16.35
CA GLU A 72 11.21 -10.58 17.22
C GLU A 72 12.03 -9.31 17.49
N ASN A 73 12.02 -8.36 16.55
CA ASN A 73 12.70 -7.07 16.69
C ASN A 73 11.89 -6.05 17.51
N GLY A 74 10.61 -6.31 17.76
CA GLY A 74 9.68 -5.38 18.42
C GLY A 74 8.97 -4.44 17.46
N ASP A 75 9.03 -4.68 16.15
CA ASP A 75 8.25 -3.93 15.17
C ASP A 75 6.81 -4.45 15.14
N GLY A 76 5.84 -3.54 15.06
CA GLY A 76 4.45 -3.88 14.79
C GLY A 76 4.27 -4.49 13.40
N MET A 77 3.28 -5.38 13.24
CA MET A 77 2.84 -5.82 11.92
C MET A 77 2.47 -4.61 11.04
N ARG A 78 2.94 -4.62 9.78
CA ARG A 78 2.78 -3.48 8.85
C ARG A 78 1.66 -3.78 7.85
N GLY A 79 0.60 -2.97 7.90
CA GLY A 79 -0.39 -2.85 6.84
C GLY A 79 -0.43 -1.40 6.34
N TYR A 80 -0.51 -1.19 5.03
CA TYR A 80 -0.62 0.14 4.43
C TYR A 80 -2.00 0.35 3.80
N THR A 81 -2.55 1.54 3.96
CA THR A 81 -3.71 1.98 3.17
C THR A 81 -3.19 2.72 1.93
N ILE A 82 -3.71 2.35 0.76
CA ILE A 82 -3.33 2.97 -0.52
C ILE A 82 -4.36 4.02 -0.86
N TYR A 83 -3.89 5.26 -1.00
CA TYR A 83 -4.71 6.40 -1.37
C TYR A 83 -4.39 6.86 -2.78
N GLN A 84 -5.40 7.39 -3.46
CA GLN A 84 -5.24 8.18 -4.68
C GLN A 84 -5.72 9.60 -4.43
N TYR A 85 -4.92 10.58 -4.85
CA TYR A 85 -5.30 11.98 -4.81
C TYR A 85 -6.24 12.29 -5.99
N GLN A 86 -7.52 12.52 -5.69
CA GLN A 86 -8.56 12.66 -6.70
C GLN A 86 -9.25 14.02 -6.60
N LYS A 87 -9.68 14.56 -7.75
CA LYS A 87 -10.53 15.75 -7.80
C LYS A 87 -11.99 15.34 -7.55
N LYS A 88 -12.60 15.87 -6.50
CA LYS A 88 -14.04 15.78 -6.20
C LYS A 88 -14.65 17.18 -6.36
N LYS A 89 -15.40 17.40 -7.44
CA LYS A 89 -15.92 18.74 -7.82
C LYS A 89 -14.76 19.74 -7.94
N ASP A 90 -14.71 20.77 -7.11
CA ASP A 90 -13.69 21.82 -7.14
C ASP A 90 -12.57 21.65 -6.10
N LYS A 91 -12.59 20.54 -5.35
CA LYS A 91 -11.58 20.24 -4.33
C LYS A 91 -10.86 18.94 -4.65
N TYR A 92 -9.66 18.80 -4.12
CA TYR A 92 -8.93 17.54 -4.17
C TYR A 92 -8.94 16.89 -2.80
N ASP A 93 -8.93 15.57 -2.81
CA ASP A 93 -9.04 14.77 -1.60
C ASP A 93 -8.37 13.41 -1.80
N TYR A 94 -7.90 12.80 -0.72
CA TYR A 94 -7.36 11.45 -0.73
C TYR A 94 -8.49 10.44 -0.63
N VAL A 95 -8.55 9.54 -1.59
CA VAL A 95 -9.53 8.45 -1.62
C VAL A 95 -8.81 7.14 -1.42
N THR A 96 -9.24 6.35 -0.44
CA THR A 96 -8.75 4.98 -0.26
C THR A 96 -9.17 4.15 -1.47
N ILE A 97 -8.18 3.59 -2.18
CA ILE A 97 -8.40 2.72 -3.34
C ILE A 97 -7.90 1.29 -3.10
N GLY A 98 -7.26 1.03 -1.97
CA GLY A 98 -6.70 -0.28 -1.69
C GLY A 98 -5.98 -0.36 -0.36
N LYS A 99 -5.39 -1.53 -0.13
CA LYS A 99 -4.56 -1.83 1.03
C LYS A 99 -3.44 -2.80 0.66
N TRP A 100 -2.42 -2.84 1.49
CA TRP A 100 -1.35 -3.82 1.43
C TRP A 100 -1.16 -4.42 2.82
N ASP A 101 -1.48 -5.69 2.98
CA ASP A 101 -1.32 -6.48 4.20
C ASP A 101 -0.86 -7.89 3.79
N GLU A 102 0.44 -8.02 3.51
CA GLU A 102 1.09 -9.17 2.85
C GLU A 102 0.70 -9.35 1.38
N ILE A 103 -0.56 -9.08 1.05
CA ILE A 103 -1.12 -9.14 -0.30
C ILE A 103 -1.58 -7.74 -0.72
N LEU A 104 -1.22 -7.33 -1.93
CA LEU A 104 -1.72 -6.08 -2.52
C LEU A 104 -3.16 -6.25 -2.98
N THR A 105 -4.06 -5.41 -2.46
CA THR A 105 -5.45 -5.32 -2.93
C THR A 105 -5.74 -3.90 -3.40
N ILE A 106 -6.07 -3.73 -4.69
CA ILE A 106 -6.49 -2.45 -5.26
C ILE A 106 -7.85 -2.63 -5.92
N ASN A 107 -8.79 -1.74 -5.60
CA ASN A 107 -10.05 -1.63 -6.30
C ASN A 107 -9.93 -0.62 -7.45
N SER A 108 -9.66 -1.12 -8.66
CA SER A 108 -9.52 -0.30 -9.87
C SER A 108 -10.76 0.54 -10.19
N SER A 109 -11.96 0.09 -9.80
CA SER A 109 -13.20 0.85 -10.03
C SER A 109 -13.28 2.17 -9.24
N LEU A 110 -12.53 2.27 -8.14
CA LEU A 110 -12.42 3.49 -7.34
C LEU A 110 -11.35 4.46 -7.87
N THR A 111 -10.51 4.02 -8.81
CA THR A 111 -9.44 4.86 -9.36
C THR A 111 -9.99 5.90 -10.33
N ARG A 112 -9.37 7.09 -10.32
CA ARG A 112 -9.64 8.19 -11.25
C ARG A 112 -8.32 8.72 -11.78
N TRP A 113 -8.19 8.69 -13.10
CA TRP A 113 -6.99 9.09 -13.84
C TRP A 113 -7.22 10.44 -14.52
N ARG A 114 -6.41 10.75 -15.53
CA ARG A 114 -6.49 12.02 -16.26
C ARG A 114 -7.93 12.30 -16.72
N ASN A 115 -8.40 13.52 -16.46
CA ASN A 115 -9.76 13.98 -16.78
C ASN A 115 -10.89 13.12 -16.17
N GLY A 116 -10.62 12.39 -15.09
CA GLY A 116 -11.63 11.56 -14.41
C GLY A 116 -11.85 10.19 -15.04
N SER A 117 -11.03 9.78 -16.01
CA SER A 117 -11.12 8.45 -16.62
C SER A 117 -10.94 7.33 -15.58
N THR A 118 -11.66 6.24 -15.74
CA THR A 118 -11.48 5.00 -14.96
C THR A 118 -10.56 4.00 -15.67
N GLU A 119 -10.13 4.30 -16.88
CA GLU A 119 -9.22 3.45 -17.66
C GLU A 119 -7.80 3.55 -17.10
N LEU A 120 -7.17 2.38 -16.90
CA LEU A 120 -5.81 2.33 -16.39
C LEU A 120 -4.84 2.98 -17.38
N PRO A 121 -3.93 3.85 -16.92
CA PRO A 121 -2.95 4.47 -17.78
C PRO A 121 -1.95 3.43 -18.28
N VAL A 122 -1.62 3.54 -19.56
CA VAL A 122 -0.54 2.76 -20.15
C VAL A 122 0.79 3.43 -19.79
N SER A 123 1.72 2.66 -19.21
CA SER A 123 3.06 3.12 -18.82
C SER A 123 4.13 2.17 -19.35
N ILE A 124 4.07 1.89 -20.65
CA ILE A 124 5.07 1.11 -21.38
C ILE A 124 6.02 2.04 -22.13
N CYS A 125 7.26 1.59 -22.31
CA CYS A 125 8.33 2.37 -22.92
C CYS A 125 8.23 2.49 -24.45
N HIS A 126 7.56 1.54 -25.10
CA HIS A 126 7.26 1.56 -26.53
C HIS A 126 5.89 0.92 -26.74
N GLU A 127 5.13 1.39 -27.72
CA GLU A 127 3.84 0.81 -28.08
C GLU A 127 4.00 -0.62 -28.62
N PRO A 128 2.94 -1.47 -28.53
CA PRO A 128 2.94 -2.78 -29.18
C PRO A 128 3.21 -2.65 -30.69
N CYS A 129 4.02 -3.57 -31.22
CA CYS A 129 4.33 -3.60 -32.65
C CYS A 129 3.10 -3.95 -33.48
N ARG A 130 3.02 -3.39 -34.69
CA ARG A 130 1.90 -3.62 -35.60
C ARG A 130 2.00 -5.00 -36.25
N ASP A 131 0.92 -5.40 -36.92
CA ASP A 131 0.95 -6.59 -37.77
C ASP A 131 2.04 -6.44 -38.84
N GLY A 132 2.88 -7.48 -39.01
CA GLY A 132 4.04 -7.44 -39.89
C GLY A 132 5.31 -6.85 -39.27
N GLU A 133 5.29 -6.48 -37.98
CA GLU A 133 6.47 -6.03 -37.23
C GLU A 133 6.79 -6.95 -36.05
N ILE A 134 8.07 -7.11 -35.75
CA ILE A 134 8.58 -7.88 -34.61
C ILE A 134 9.22 -6.96 -33.56
N ARG A 135 9.13 -7.39 -32.31
CA ARG A 135 9.74 -6.72 -31.17
C ARG A 135 11.24 -7.02 -31.09
N ARG A 136 12.08 -5.99 -31.21
CA ARG A 136 13.53 -6.07 -30.96
C ARG A 136 13.86 -5.43 -29.62
N LYS A 137 14.08 -6.25 -28.60
CA LYS A 137 14.44 -5.76 -27.26
C LYS A 137 15.81 -5.06 -27.31
N ARG A 138 15.89 -3.88 -26.71
CA ARG A 138 17.18 -3.17 -26.57
C ARG A 138 18.02 -3.83 -25.47
N PRO A 139 19.33 -4.01 -25.67
CA PRO A 139 20.19 -4.57 -24.64
C PRO A 139 20.18 -3.72 -23.36
N GLY A 140 19.92 -4.34 -22.22
CA GLY A 140 20.06 -3.71 -20.90
C GLY A 140 18.84 -2.97 -20.36
N ASP A 141 17.71 -2.88 -21.09
CA ASP A 141 16.49 -2.25 -20.56
C ASP A 141 15.20 -3.03 -20.89
N CYS A 142 14.05 -2.51 -20.43
CA CYS A 142 12.73 -3.09 -20.71
C CYS A 142 12.19 -2.69 -22.10
N CYS A 143 12.91 -1.87 -22.84
CA CYS A 143 12.47 -1.27 -24.09
C CYS A 143 12.70 -2.14 -25.30
N TRP A 144 11.98 -1.78 -26.36
CA TRP A 144 12.09 -2.44 -27.64
C TRP A 144 11.83 -1.45 -28.76
N ASP A 145 12.29 -1.83 -29.95
CA ASP A 145 11.95 -1.21 -31.21
C ASP A 145 11.11 -2.21 -32.02
N CYS A 146 10.27 -1.70 -32.91
CA CYS A 146 9.51 -2.51 -33.86
C CYS A 146 10.23 -2.55 -35.20
N GLN A 147 10.53 -3.76 -35.68
CA GLN A 147 11.19 -3.97 -36.96
C GLN A 147 10.25 -4.71 -37.91
N ALA A 148 10.04 -4.19 -39.11
CA ALA A 148 9.25 -4.87 -40.13
C ALA A 148 9.87 -6.24 -40.51
N CYS A 149 9.01 -7.24 -40.69
CA CYS A 149 9.37 -8.51 -41.31
C CYS A 149 9.80 -8.29 -42.76
N LYS A 150 10.73 -9.13 -43.23
CA LYS A 150 11.03 -9.21 -44.66
C LYS A 150 9.98 -10.09 -45.35
N ASP A 151 9.90 -9.97 -46.68
CA ASP A 151 8.90 -10.66 -47.51
C ASP A 151 8.89 -12.21 -47.37
N PHE A 152 9.99 -12.79 -46.89
CA PHE A 152 10.18 -14.23 -46.69
C PHE A 152 10.13 -14.65 -45.21
N GLU A 153 9.70 -13.76 -44.33
CA GLU A 153 9.65 -13.99 -42.89
C GLU A 153 8.20 -13.96 -42.40
N ILE A 154 7.87 -14.86 -41.50
CA ILE A 154 6.56 -14.90 -40.85
C ILE A 154 6.72 -14.73 -39.34
N ILE A 155 5.70 -14.12 -38.73
CA ILE A 155 5.58 -14.03 -37.28
C ILE A 155 4.84 -15.28 -36.80
N ALA A 156 5.55 -16.17 -36.11
CA ALA A 156 4.91 -17.30 -35.45
C ALA A 156 4.26 -16.85 -34.13
N LEU A 157 3.06 -17.38 -33.87
CA LEU A 157 2.42 -17.25 -32.56
C LEU A 157 3.06 -18.28 -31.62
N ASP A 158 3.66 -17.83 -30.53
CA ASP A 158 4.07 -18.73 -29.46
C ASP A 158 2.83 -19.19 -28.68
N ASN A 159 2.52 -20.49 -28.79
CA ASN A 159 1.38 -21.12 -28.11
C ASN A 159 1.52 -21.17 -26.58
N GLN A 160 2.69 -20.84 -26.00
CA GLN A 160 2.92 -20.85 -24.56
C GLN A 160 2.77 -19.48 -23.90
N THR A 161 3.13 -18.40 -24.59
CA THR A 161 3.08 -17.03 -24.05
C THR A 161 1.98 -16.17 -24.66
N GLY A 162 1.40 -16.59 -25.79
CA GLY A 162 0.47 -15.78 -26.58
C GLY A 162 1.12 -14.53 -27.18
N GLN A 163 2.45 -14.43 -27.13
CA GLN A 163 3.21 -13.29 -27.63
C GLN A 163 3.91 -13.66 -28.95
N ARG A 164 3.98 -12.68 -29.87
CA ARG A 164 4.51 -12.81 -31.24
C ARG A 164 6.04 -12.75 -31.25
N HIS A 165 6.70 -13.83 -30.84
CA HIS A 165 8.11 -13.77 -30.42
C HIS A 165 9.10 -14.43 -31.39
N GLU A 166 8.66 -15.16 -32.40
CA GLU A 166 9.59 -15.88 -33.28
C GLU A 166 9.45 -15.48 -34.76
N GLN A 167 10.61 -15.11 -35.33
CA GLN A 167 10.82 -14.84 -36.74
C GLN A 167 11.22 -16.16 -37.40
N ILE A 168 10.29 -16.80 -38.11
CA ILE A 168 10.60 -18.00 -38.88
C ILE A 168 10.92 -17.57 -40.31
N ARG A 169 12.10 -17.97 -40.78
CA ARG A 169 12.52 -17.80 -42.17
C ARG A 169 11.99 -18.99 -42.96
N LEU A 170 11.26 -18.72 -44.05
CA LEU A 170 10.85 -19.74 -45.01
C LEU A 170 12.05 -20.30 -45.78
#